data_AF-A0A440PQ38-F1
#
_entry.id   AF-A0A440PQ38-F1
#
_cell.length_a   1.000
_cell.length_b   1.000
_cell.length_c   1.000
_cell.angle_alpha   90.00
_cell.angle_beta   90.00
_cell.angle_gamma   90.00
#
_symmetry.space_group_name_H-M   'P 1'
#
loop_
_entity.id
_entity.type
_entity.pdbx_description
1 polymer ?
#
loop_
_entity_poly.entity_id
_entity_poly.type
_entity_poly.pdbx_seq_one_letter_code
_entity_poly.pdbx_strand_id
1 'polypeptide(L)'
;MFGILASIAEFETALRRERQMEGIGSAKAKGETGGRPALVTPETKAEMVQLNAQGMSIRKIAARVGFSKATVQKAIAGREKAAAEDVLCQKLEYGRQGNRL
;
A
#
# COMPACT_ATOMS: atom_id res chain seq x y z
N MET A 1 -44.36 -12.11 -14.60
CA MET A 1 -43.33 -13.04 -15.14
C MET A 1 -41.94 -12.39 -15.14
N PHE A 2 -41.50 -11.82 -14.01
CA PHE A 2 -40.18 -11.17 -13.88
C PHE A 2 -39.29 -11.85 -12.83
N GLY A 3 -39.88 -12.56 -11.86
CA GLY A 3 -39.14 -13.19 -10.77
C GLY A 3 -38.14 -14.24 -11.22
N ILE A 4 -38.52 -15.13 -12.15
CA ILE A 4 -37.62 -16.19 -12.65
C ILE A 4 -36.40 -15.58 -13.36
N LEU A 5 -36.61 -14.55 -14.17
CA LEU A 5 -35.53 -13.87 -14.88
C LEU A 5 -34.60 -13.11 -13.91
N ALA A 6 -35.16 -12.50 -12.86
CA ALA A 6 -34.38 -11.86 -11.81
C ALA A 6 -33.51 -12.88 -11.05
N SER A 7 -34.07 -14.03 -10.67
CA SER A 7 -33.32 -15.09 -9.99
C SER A 7 -32.17 -15.65 -10.83
N ILE A 8 -32.37 -15.79 -12.16
CA ILE A 8 -31.30 -16.23 -13.06
C ILE A 8 -30.19 -15.17 -13.16
N ALA A 9 -30.55 -13.89 -13.30
CA ALA A 9 -29.57 -12.80 -13.38
C ALA A 9 -28.72 -12.69 -12.10
N GLU A 10 -29.33 -12.89 -10.94
CA GLU A 10 -28.63 -12.92 -9.64
C GLU A 10 -27.65 -14.10 -9.57
N PHE A 11 -28.09 -15.31 -9.96
CA PHE A 11 -27.26 -16.50 -10.00
C PHE A 11 -26.03 -16.32 -10.90
N GLU A 12 -26.22 -15.82 -12.13
CA GLU A 12 -25.11 -15.58 -13.05
C GLU A 12 -24.12 -14.54 -12.53
N THR A 13 -24.63 -13.49 -11.88
CA THR A 13 -23.79 -12.43 -11.29
C THR A 13 -22.95 -12.98 -10.14
N ALA A 14 -23.55 -13.81 -9.27
CA ALA A 14 -22.85 -14.46 -8.18
C ALA A 14 -21.74 -15.40 -8.71
N LEU A 15 -22.06 -16.24 -9.70
CA LEU A 15 -21.10 -17.15 -10.30
C LEU A 15 -19.95 -16.42 -11.01
N ARG A 16 -20.24 -15.31 -11.71
CA ARG A 16 -19.20 -14.46 -12.33
C ARG A 16 -18.26 -13.86 -11.29
N ARG A 17 -18.81 -13.40 -10.17
CA ARG A 17 -18.04 -12.81 -9.06
C ARG A 17 -17.11 -13.84 -8.43
N GLU A 18 -17.59 -15.05 -8.17
CA GLU A 18 -16.79 -16.14 -7.62
C GLU A 18 -15.54 -16.42 -8.47
N ARG A 19 -15.75 -16.64 -9.77
CA ARG A 19 -14.66 -16.86 -10.74
C ARG A 19 -13.71 -15.67 -10.85
N GLN A 20 -14.24 -14.45 -10.79
CA GLN A 20 -13.40 -13.25 -10.81
C GLN A 20 -12.49 -13.19 -9.58
N MET A 21 -13.00 -13.54 -8.40
CA MET A 21 -12.21 -13.57 -7.17
C MET A 21 -11.11 -14.62 -7.23
N GLU A 22 -11.40 -15.81 -7.76
CA GLU A 22 -10.39 -16.85 -8.02
C GLU A 22 -9.31 -16.36 -8.98
N GLY A 23 -9.70 -15.72 -10.08
CA GLY A 23 -8.77 -15.13 -11.05
C GLY A 23 -7.87 -14.06 -10.43
N ILE A 24 -8.45 -13.14 -9.64
CA ILE A 24 -7.70 -12.13 -8.90
C ILE A 24 -6.74 -12.80 -7.90
N GLY A 25 -7.18 -13.86 -7.22
CA GLY A 25 -6.34 -14.64 -6.31
C GLY A 25 -5.13 -15.25 -7.01
N SER A 26 -5.34 -15.86 -8.18
CA SER A 26 -4.27 -16.43 -9.01
C SER A 26 -3.28 -15.36 -9.51
N ALA A 27 -3.78 -14.22 -9.99
CA ALA A 27 -2.94 -13.09 -10.42
C ALA A 27 -2.08 -12.56 -9.26
N LYS A 28 -2.68 -12.36 -8.08
CA LYS A 28 -1.96 -11.95 -6.87
C LYS A 28 -0.88 -12.95 -6.46
N ALA A 29 -1.16 -14.25 -6.56
CA ALA A 29 -0.16 -15.29 -6.25
C ALA A 29 1.04 -15.26 -7.20
N LYS A 30 0.85 -14.81 -8.44
CA LYS A 30 1.93 -14.56 -9.41
C LYS A 30 2.65 -13.22 -9.20
N GLY A 31 2.22 -12.42 -8.23
CA GLY A 31 2.76 -11.08 -7.95
C GLY A 31 2.20 -9.99 -8.87
N GLU A 32 1.17 -10.29 -9.66
CA GLU A 32 0.51 -9.28 -10.50
C GLU A 32 -0.40 -8.40 -9.64
N THR A 33 -0.15 -7.09 -9.68
CA THR A 33 -1.00 -6.10 -9.02
C THR A 33 -1.93 -5.47 -10.04
N GLY A 34 -3.24 -5.67 -9.86
CA GLY A 34 -4.25 -4.93 -10.63
C GLY A 34 -4.38 -3.46 -10.20
N GLY A 35 -5.33 -2.75 -10.80
CA GLY A 35 -5.62 -1.35 -10.49
C GLY A 35 -4.72 -0.35 -11.22
N ARG A 36 -4.77 0.92 -10.79
CA ARG A 36 -3.98 1.99 -11.40
C ARG A 36 -2.51 1.86 -10.98
N PRO A 37 -1.55 1.87 -11.92
CA PRO A 37 -0.13 1.82 -11.57
C PRO A 37 0.26 3.00 -10.67
N ALA A 38 1.19 2.75 -9.75
CA ALA A 38 1.71 3.77 -8.86
C ALA A 38 2.49 4.83 -9.67
N LEU A 39 2.06 6.09 -9.58
CA LEU A 39 2.72 7.21 -10.26
C LEU A 39 4.02 7.64 -9.57
N VAL A 40 4.13 7.38 -8.27
CA VAL A 40 5.33 7.70 -7.49
C VAL A 40 6.28 6.51 -7.58
N THR A 41 7.42 6.72 -8.22
CA THR A 41 8.48 5.71 -8.31
C THR A 41 9.24 5.61 -6.98
N PRO A 42 9.93 4.48 -6.71
CA PRO A 42 10.78 4.35 -5.52
C PRO A 42 11.87 5.42 -5.45
N GLU A 43 12.42 5.83 -6.59
CA GLU A 43 13.44 6.88 -6.69
C GLU A 43 12.88 8.24 -6.27
N THR A 44 11.73 8.65 -6.81
CA THR A 44 11.10 9.91 -6.40
C THR A 44 10.69 9.87 -4.93
N LYS A 45 10.25 8.72 -4.42
CA LYS A 45 9.97 8.56 -2.99
C LYS A 45 11.22 8.77 -2.14
N ALA A 46 12.36 8.22 -2.55
CA ALA A 46 13.63 8.42 -1.87
C ALA A 46 14.07 9.89 -1.92
N GLU A 47 13.91 10.57 -3.05
CA GLU A 47 14.18 12.00 -3.18
C GLU A 47 13.32 12.84 -2.22
N MET A 48 12.00 12.61 -2.17
CA MET A 48 11.10 13.31 -1.25
C MET A 48 11.53 13.14 0.22
N VAL A 49 11.96 11.93 0.58
CA VAL A 49 12.43 11.60 1.93
C VAL A 49 13.75 12.29 2.25
N GLN A 50 14.70 12.33 1.31
CA GLN A 50 15.98 12.99 1.48
C GLN A 50 15.81 14.50 1.62
N LEU A 51 14.99 15.12 0.77
CA LEU A 51 14.70 16.56 0.84
C LEU A 51 14.03 16.93 2.17
N ASN A 52 13.17 16.07 2.70
CA ASN A 52 12.57 16.28 4.02
C ASN A 52 13.62 16.15 5.14
N ALA A 53 14.56 15.20 5.05
CA ALA A 53 15.65 15.06 6.02
C ALA A 53 16.61 16.26 6.02
N GLN A 54 16.73 16.97 4.89
CA GLN A 54 17.46 18.23 4.77
C GLN A 54 16.70 19.44 5.35
N GLY A 55 15.52 19.24 5.95
CA GLY A 55 14.72 20.30 6.56
C GLY A 55 13.88 21.11 5.58
N MET A 56 13.73 20.66 4.33
CA MET A 56 12.89 21.35 3.35
C MET A 56 11.40 21.19 3.69
N SER A 57 10.61 22.25 3.55
CA SER A 57 9.17 22.17 3.82
C SER A 57 8.42 21.35 2.76
N ILE A 58 7.39 20.62 3.19
CA ILE A 58 6.55 19.77 2.32
C ILE A 58 6.05 20.52 1.07
N ARG A 59 5.71 21.80 1.20
CA ARG A 59 5.24 22.63 0.08
C ARG A 59 6.33 22.87 -0.97
N LYS A 60 7.57 23.10 -0.54
CA LYS A 60 8.72 23.27 -1.44
C LYS A 60 9.08 21.95 -2.12
N ILE A 61 9.04 20.84 -1.38
CA ILE A 61 9.25 19.50 -1.93
C ILE A 61 8.21 19.20 -3.01
N ALA A 62 6.93 19.39 -2.71
CA ALA A 62 5.83 19.18 -3.65
C ALA A 62 6.01 19.97 -4.97
N ALA A 63 6.41 21.25 -4.86
CA ALA A 63 6.69 22.07 -6.03
C ALA A 63 7.90 21.57 -6.84
N ARG A 64 8.92 21.02 -6.17
CA ARG A 64 10.14 20.51 -6.81
C ARG A 64 9.91 19.19 -7.54
N VAL A 65 9.23 18.24 -6.90
CA VAL A 65 8.98 16.90 -7.47
C VAL A 65 7.74 16.85 -8.38
N GLY A 66 6.93 17.92 -8.44
CA GLY A 66 5.73 17.97 -9.28
C GLY A 66 4.54 17.16 -8.76
N PHE A 67 4.56 16.75 -7.49
CA PHE A 67 3.47 15.98 -6.87
C PHE A 67 2.67 16.82 -5.87
N SER A 68 1.43 16.39 -5.60
CA SER A 68 0.59 17.04 -4.59
C SER A 68 1.22 16.97 -3.19
N LYS A 69 0.91 17.94 -2.32
CA LYS A 69 1.32 17.91 -0.91
C LYS A 69 0.92 16.61 -0.21
N ALA A 70 -0.27 16.09 -0.52
CA ALA A 70 -0.78 14.86 0.08
C ALA A 70 0.07 13.64 -0.33
N THR A 71 0.53 13.61 -1.58
CA THR A 71 1.44 12.57 -2.10
C THR A 71 2.77 12.59 -1.36
N VAL A 72 3.36 13.78 -1.21
CA VAL A 72 4.63 13.96 -0.48
C VAL A 72 4.49 13.57 0.99
N GLN A 73 3.42 14.00 1.64
CA GLN A 73 3.15 13.65 3.04
C GLN A 73 2.99 12.14 3.23
N LYS A 74 2.26 11.45 2.33
CA LYS A 74 2.14 9.99 2.35
C LYS A 74 3.49 9.29 2.15
N ALA A 75 4.32 9.80 1.25
CA ALA A 75 5.65 9.27 1.00
C ALA A 75 6.55 9.34 2.24
N ILE A 76 6.51 10.47 2.96
CA ILE A 76 7.29 10.70 4.19
C ILE A 76 6.75 9.87 5.35
N ALA A 77 5.43 9.87 5.59
CA ALA A 77 4.82 9.11 6.69
C ALA A 77 5.05 7.59 6.55
N GLY A 78 5.19 7.09 5.33
CA GLY A 78 5.57 5.69 5.08
C GLY A 78 6.96 5.32 5.62
N ARG A 79 7.90 6.29 5.70
CA ARG A 79 9.22 6.07 6.33
C ARG A 79 9.10 5.92 7.84
N GLU A 80 8.31 6.77 8.49
CA GLU A 80 8.15 6.74 9.95
C GLU A 80 7.56 5.41 10.41
N LYS A 81 6.60 4.86 9.64
CA LYS A 81 6.03 3.53 9.92
C LYS A 81 7.05 2.40 9.76
N ALA A 82 7.81 2.39 8.67
CA ALA A 82 8.85 1.38 8.46
C ALA A 82 9.92 1.42 9.57
N ALA A 83 10.41 2.62 9.91
CA ALA A 83 11.39 2.80 10.98
C ALA A 83 10.83 2.42 12.37
N ALA A 84 9.54 2.66 12.63
CA ALA A 84 8.90 2.27 13.89
C ALA A 84 8.73 0.75 14.02
N GLU A 85 8.44 0.06 12.91
CA GLU A 85 8.30 -1.39 12.85
C GLU A 85 9.65 -2.10 13.06
N ASP A 86 10.72 -1.58 12.44
CA ASP A 86 12.10 -2.07 12.64
C ASP A 86 12.53 -1.98 14.12
N VAL A 87 12.24 -0.84 14.77
CA VAL A 87 12.54 -0.63 16.20
C VAL A 87 11.73 -1.57 17.09
N LEU A 88 10.49 -1.91 16.72
CA LEU A 88 9.65 -2.83 17.48
C LEU A 88 10.18 -4.27 17.38
N CYS A 89 10.54 -4.74 16.19
CA CYS A 89 11.20 -6.03 16.00
C CYS A 89 12.49 -6.13 16.81
N GLN A 90 13.33 -5.09 16.77
CA GLN A 90 14.57 -5.06 17.53
C GLN A 90 14.32 -5.15 19.04
N LYS A 91 13.35 -4.39 19.57
CA LYS A 91 12.99 -4.46 21.00
C LYS A 91 12.45 -5.83 21.42
N LEU A 92 11.69 -6.52 20.55
CA LEU A 92 11.15 -7.85 20.82
C LEU A 92 12.26 -8.92 20.85
N GLU A 93 13.28 -8.80 20.01
CA GLU A 93 14.44 -9.70 20.02
C GLU A 93 15.33 -9.49 21.25
N TYR A 94 15.60 -8.24 21.64
CA TYR A 94 16.35 -7.92 22.86
C TYR A 94 15.59 -8.36 24.14
N GLY A 95 14.25 -8.27 24.15
CA GLY A 95 13.43 -8.70 25.28
C GLY A 95 13.39 -10.21 25.53
N ARG A 96 13.71 -11.04 24.54
CA ARG A 96 13.75 -12.52 24.67
C ARG A 96 15.03 -13.03 25.35
N GLN A 97 16.11 -12.26 25.33
CA GLN A 97 17.40 -12.65 25.90
C GLN A 97 17.52 -12.35 27.41
N GLY A 98 16.62 -11.51 27.95
CA GLY A 98 16.67 -11.06 29.35
C GLY A 98 15.85 -11.87 30.36
N ASN A 99 15.08 -12.88 29.95
CA ASN A 99 14.24 -13.67 30.86
C ASN A 99 14.74 -15.13 30.99
N ARG A 100 16.00 -15.26 31.40
CA ARG A 100 16.59 -16.53 31.82
C ARG A 100 17.48 -16.26 33.05
N LEU A 101 16.84 -15.89 34.15
CA LEU A 101 17.37 -15.98 35.50
C LEU A 101 16.27 -16.55 36.40
#